data_AF-A0A9R1RN87-F1
#
_entry.id   AF-A0A9R1RN87-F1
#
_cell.length_a   1.000
_cell.length_b   1.000
_cell.length_c   1.000
_cell.angle_alpha   90.00
_cell.angle_beta   90.00
_cell.angle_gamma   90.00
#
_symmetry.space_group_name_H-M   'P 1'
#
loop_
_entity.id
_entity.type
_entity.pdbx_description
1 polymer ?
#
loop_
_entity_poly.entity_id
_entity_poly.type
_entity_poly.pdbx_seq_one_letter_code
_entity_poly.pdbx_strand_id
1 'polypeptide(L)'
;MGRNPAIPRKVWLDPSGRQLMQWPVEELEALRGKKPVSLRDGVVKRGEHVEVTGLRSSQADVEVSFEVPSLEGAEALDPALANDAQKLCSVKGADVEGGVGPFGLWVLASAKLEEKTAVFFRVFKAARNINSTKPVVLMCSDPTTSSLNPNLYKPTFAGFVDTDIAKGKISLRSLIDRSVVESFGAGGRTCILSRVYPTLALGKNAHLHVFNNGKVDIKVSQLTAWEMKKPALMNGA
;
A
#
# COMPACT_ATOMS: atom_id res chain seq x y z
N MET A 1 8.76 -8.42 24.27
CA MET A 1 8.16 -8.15 22.94
C MET A 1 6.77 -8.77 22.91
N GLY A 2 5.71 -7.97 22.80
CA GLY A 2 4.37 -8.52 22.56
C GLY A 2 4.32 -9.19 21.19
N ARG A 3 3.83 -10.44 21.13
CA ARG A 3 3.58 -11.13 19.86
C ARG A 3 2.28 -10.55 19.28
N ASN A 4 2.38 -9.66 18.30
CA ASN A 4 1.24 -9.32 17.44
C ASN A 4 1.29 -10.24 16.23
N PRO A 5 0.57 -11.38 16.22
CA PRO A 5 0.43 -12.19 15.02
C PRO A 5 -0.28 -11.37 13.93
N ALA A 6 -0.03 -11.72 12.67
CA ALA A 6 -0.83 -11.22 11.56
C ALA A 6 -2.30 -11.58 11.77
N ILE A 7 -3.21 -10.75 11.24
CA ILE A 7 -4.63 -11.08 11.23
C ILE A 7 -4.84 -12.38 10.42
N PRO A 8 -5.64 -13.35 10.92
CA PRO A 8 -5.95 -14.57 10.18
C PRO A 8 -6.50 -14.27 8.78
N ARG A 9 -6.16 -15.13 7.81
CA ARG A 9 -6.49 -14.95 6.40
C ARG A 9 -7.14 -16.19 5.82
N LYS A 10 -8.14 -16.01 4.96
CA LYS A 10 -8.57 -17.06 4.02
C LYS A 10 -7.48 -17.22 2.97
N VAL A 11 -7.18 -18.46 2.59
CA VAL A 11 -6.18 -18.79 1.56
C VAL A 11 -6.82 -19.74 0.56
N TRP A 12 -6.69 -19.42 -0.73
CA TRP A 12 -7.22 -20.24 -1.82
C TRP A 12 -6.38 -20.07 -3.08
N LEU A 13 -6.56 -20.94 -4.07
CA LEU A 13 -5.84 -20.87 -5.35
C LEU A 13 -6.46 -19.80 -6.26
N ASP A 14 -5.65 -18.92 -6.87
CA ASP A 14 -6.12 -17.99 -7.90
C ASP A 14 -6.70 -18.78 -9.10
N PRO A 15 -7.75 -18.29 -9.79
CA PRO A 15 -8.35 -19.01 -10.92
C PRO A 15 -7.38 -19.38 -12.04
N SER A 16 -6.26 -18.66 -12.18
CA SER A 16 -5.21 -19.02 -13.15
C SER A 16 -4.39 -20.26 -12.76
N GLY A 17 -4.49 -20.71 -11.51
CA GLY A 17 -3.72 -21.83 -10.96
C GLY A 17 -2.25 -21.53 -10.67
N ARG A 18 -1.80 -20.27 -10.83
CA ARG A 18 -0.37 -19.90 -10.75
C ARG A 18 0.09 -19.38 -9.38
N GLN A 19 -0.83 -18.98 -8.51
CA GLN A 19 -0.50 -18.42 -7.20
C GLN A 19 -1.62 -18.60 -6.17
N LEU A 20 -1.28 -18.47 -4.89
CA LEU A 20 -2.25 -18.41 -3.81
C LEU A 20 -2.73 -16.98 -3.58
N MET A 21 -4.02 -16.83 -3.33
CA MET A 21 -4.67 -15.62 -2.88
C MET A 21 -4.75 -15.62 -1.36
N GLN A 22 -4.60 -14.45 -0.75
CA GLN A 22 -4.81 -14.28 0.70
C GLN A 22 -5.66 -13.06 0.99
N TRP A 23 -6.65 -13.20 1.86
CA TRP A 23 -7.50 -12.08 2.26
C TRP A 23 -7.85 -12.18 3.74
N PRO A 24 -7.90 -11.06 4.48
CA PRO A 24 -8.33 -11.08 5.87
C PRO A 24 -9.70 -11.77 6.01
N VAL A 25 -9.86 -12.54 7.08
CA VAL A 25 -11.13 -13.19 7.39
C VAL A 25 -12.24 -12.14 7.56
N GLU A 26 -13.47 -12.48 7.16
CA GLU A 26 -14.59 -11.53 7.11
C GLU A 26 -15.04 -11.06 8.50
N GLU A 27 -14.77 -11.85 9.53
CA GLU A 27 -15.01 -11.53 10.93
C GLU A 27 -14.26 -10.27 11.37
N LEU A 28 -13.13 -9.94 10.71
CA LEU A 28 -12.41 -8.69 10.94
C LEU A 28 -13.31 -7.48 10.69
N GLU A 29 -14.22 -7.56 9.71
CA GLU A 29 -15.08 -6.45 9.30
C GLU A 29 -16.08 -6.06 10.39
N ALA A 30 -16.38 -6.96 11.33
CA ALA A 30 -17.21 -6.64 12.51
C ALA A 30 -16.57 -5.57 13.42
N LEU A 31 -15.24 -5.38 13.32
CA LEU A 31 -14.51 -4.32 14.04
C LEU A 31 -14.61 -2.96 13.35
N ARG A 32 -15.08 -2.88 12.09
CA ARG A 32 -15.23 -1.61 11.38
C ARG A 32 -16.16 -0.66 12.13
N GLY A 33 -15.75 0.60 12.25
CA GLY A 33 -16.55 1.68 12.79
C GLY A 33 -17.82 1.88 11.98
N LYS A 34 -18.91 2.30 12.64
CA LYS A 34 -20.22 2.46 11.99
C LYS A 34 -20.25 3.55 10.90
N LYS A 35 -19.33 4.52 10.97
CA LYS A 35 -19.25 5.67 10.06
C LYS A 35 -17.92 5.62 9.31
N PRO A 36 -17.89 5.06 8.07
CA PRO A 36 -16.70 5.17 7.23
C PRO A 36 -16.48 6.60 6.75
N VAL A 37 -15.23 6.92 6.47
CA VAL A 37 -14.85 8.06 5.63
C VAL A 37 -14.73 7.55 4.20
N SER A 38 -15.20 8.32 3.22
CA SER A 38 -15.09 7.95 1.81
C SER A 38 -14.63 9.13 0.97
N LEU A 39 -13.74 8.85 0.01
CA LEU A 39 -13.37 9.76 -1.08
C LEU A 39 -13.76 9.09 -2.39
N ARG A 40 -14.31 9.85 -3.34
CA ARG A 40 -14.74 9.35 -4.64
C ARG A 40 -14.31 10.30 -5.73
N ASP A 41 -13.96 9.73 -6.88
CA ASP A 41 -13.60 10.45 -8.11
C ASP A 41 -12.59 11.60 -7.92
N GLY A 42 -11.64 11.43 -6.98
CA GLY A 42 -10.59 12.41 -6.73
C GLY A 42 -9.41 12.21 -7.67
N VAL A 43 -8.84 13.27 -8.22
CA VAL A 43 -7.59 13.22 -8.98
C VAL A 43 -6.45 13.66 -8.07
N VAL A 44 -5.40 12.84 -7.97
CA VAL A 44 -4.16 13.17 -7.28
C VAL A 44 -3.09 13.42 -8.34
N LYS A 45 -2.78 14.70 -8.55
CA LYS A 45 -1.84 15.10 -9.60
C LYS A 45 -0.41 14.75 -9.23
N ARG A 46 0.49 14.85 -10.19
CA ARG A 46 1.93 14.72 -9.97
C ARG A 46 2.41 15.56 -8.78
N GLY A 47 3.04 14.88 -7.81
CA GLY A 47 3.63 15.48 -6.62
C GLY A 47 2.62 15.91 -5.55
N GLU A 48 1.32 15.67 -5.78
CA GLU A 48 0.27 16.03 -4.83
C GLU A 48 -0.09 14.86 -3.90
N HIS A 49 -0.73 15.21 -2.80
CA HIS A 49 -1.32 14.27 -1.87
C HIS A 49 -2.60 14.85 -1.26
N VAL A 50 -3.48 13.97 -0.81
CA VAL A 50 -4.76 14.31 -0.19
C VAL A 50 -4.84 13.60 1.17
N GLU A 51 -5.05 14.36 2.24
CA GLU A 51 -5.28 13.80 3.56
C GLU A 51 -6.69 13.21 3.67
N VAL A 52 -6.79 12.00 4.23
CA VAL A 52 -8.06 11.35 4.57
C VAL A 52 -8.41 11.69 6.01
N THR A 53 -9.26 12.71 6.20
CA THR A 53 -9.63 13.23 7.51
C THR A 53 -10.92 12.58 8.06
N GLY A 54 -11.19 12.74 9.36
CA GLY A 54 -12.44 12.26 9.98
C GLY A 54 -12.38 10.84 10.55
N LEU A 55 -11.19 10.24 10.66
CA LEU A 55 -10.97 8.98 11.36
C LEU A 55 -9.67 8.99 12.17
N ARG A 56 -9.58 8.11 13.17
CA ARG A 56 -8.29 7.78 13.80
C ARG A 56 -7.51 6.80 12.91
N SER A 57 -6.49 7.29 12.22
CA SER A 57 -5.75 6.49 11.24
C SER A 57 -4.79 5.44 11.85
N SER A 58 -4.39 5.59 13.13
CA SER A 58 -3.47 4.64 13.80
C SER A 58 -4.05 3.26 14.04
N GLN A 59 -5.36 3.09 13.92
CA GLN A 59 -6.04 1.80 14.00
C GLN A 59 -7.21 1.80 13.00
N ALA A 60 -6.93 1.42 11.76
CA ALA A 60 -7.85 1.60 10.64
C ALA A 60 -7.77 0.47 9.60
N ASP A 61 -8.85 0.27 8.87
CA ASP A 61 -8.93 -0.55 7.67
C ASP A 61 -9.22 0.39 6.50
N VAL A 62 -8.34 0.39 5.49
CA VAL A 62 -8.41 1.32 4.35
C VAL A 62 -8.46 0.51 3.08
N GLU A 63 -9.49 0.71 2.28
CA GLU A 63 -9.62 0.15 0.94
C GLU A 63 -9.63 1.28 -0.08
N VAL A 64 -8.79 1.18 -1.11
CA VAL A 64 -8.68 2.17 -2.17
C VAL A 64 -8.56 1.51 -3.53
N SER A 65 -9.23 2.07 -4.52
CA SER A 65 -9.16 1.69 -5.93
C SER A 65 -8.65 2.86 -6.77
N PHE A 66 -7.52 2.65 -7.41
CA PHE A 66 -6.88 3.60 -8.30
C PHE A 66 -7.25 3.31 -9.76
N GLU A 67 -7.39 4.38 -10.53
CA GLU A 67 -7.53 4.42 -11.98
C GLU A 67 -6.32 5.17 -12.56
N VAL A 68 -5.54 4.47 -13.38
CA VAL A 68 -4.39 4.98 -14.13
C VAL A 68 -4.87 5.36 -15.53
N PRO A 69 -4.95 6.65 -15.89
CA PRO A 69 -5.55 7.08 -17.15
C PRO A 69 -4.76 6.65 -18.39
N SER A 70 -3.43 6.58 -18.28
CA SER A 70 -2.54 6.16 -19.37
C SER A 70 -1.31 5.45 -18.84
N LEU A 71 -0.90 4.39 -19.55
CA LEU A 71 0.32 3.63 -19.29
C LEU A 71 1.46 4.00 -20.24
N GLU A 72 1.25 4.91 -21.18
CA GLU A 72 2.28 5.30 -22.17
C GLU A 72 3.53 5.86 -21.51
N GLY A 73 3.35 6.60 -20.41
CA GLY A 73 4.41 7.17 -19.59
C GLY A 73 5.14 6.18 -18.68
N ALA A 74 4.74 4.90 -18.65
CA ALA A 74 5.42 3.89 -17.84
C ALA A 74 6.88 3.70 -18.31
N GLU A 75 7.80 3.64 -17.36
CA GLU A 75 9.23 3.45 -17.63
C GLU A 75 9.51 1.98 -18.00
N ALA A 76 10.58 1.73 -18.77
CA ALA A 76 10.98 0.36 -19.07
C ALA A 76 11.54 -0.31 -17.82
N LEU A 77 11.08 -1.52 -17.52
CA LEU A 77 11.66 -2.32 -16.44
C LEU A 77 13.09 -2.70 -16.80
N ASP A 78 14.03 -2.43 -15.88
CA ASP A 78 15.41 -2.89 -15.99
C ASP A 78 15.44 -4.44 -15.94
N PRO A 79 15.93 -5.12 -16.99
CA PRO A 79 16.09 -6.57 -17.01
C PRO A 79 16.83 -7.15 -15.79
N ALA A 80 17.79 -6.41 -15.22
CA ALA A 80 18.57 -6.85 -14.06
C ALA A 80 17.73 -6.88 -12.76
N LEU A 81 16.63 -6.12 -12.72
CA LEU A 81 15.74 -6.02 -11.56
C LEU A 81 14.41 -6.75 -11.78
N ALA A 82 14.22 -7.38 -12.94
CA ALA A 82 12.96 -8.00 -13.33
C ALA A 82 12.51 -9.16 -12.42
N ASN A 83 13.45 -9.79 -11.72
CA ASN A 83 13.18 -10.91 -10.81
C ASN A 83 13.42 -10.55 -9.33
N ASP A 84 13.71 -9.29 -9.01
CA ASP A 84 14.00 -8.84 -7.64
C ASP A 84 13.17 -7.61 -7.29
N ALA A 85 11.91 -7.86 -6.93
CA ALA A 85 10.96 -6.81 -6.55
C ALA A 85 11.46 -5.96 -5.38
N GLN A 86 12.11 -6.59 -4.39
CA GLN A 86 12.57 -5.91 -3.19
C GLN A 86 13.74 -4.96 -3.50
N LYS A 87 14.72 -5.41 -4.29
CA LYS A 87 15.80 -4.55 -4.76
C LYS A 87 15.27 -3.42 -5.63
N LEU A 88 14.35 -3.72 -6.56
CA LEU A 88 13.70 -2.69 -7.37
C LEU A 88 13.04 -1.62 -6.51
N CYS A 89 12.28 -2.04 -5.50
CA CYS A 89 11.63 -1.12 -4.55
C CYS A 89 12.64 -0.28 -3.76
N SER A 90 13.76 -0.86 -3.34
CA SER A 90 14.81 -0.13 -2.62
C SER A 90 15.48 0.97 -3.46
N VAL A 91 15.59 0.77 -4.78
CA VAL A 91 16.18 1.74 -5.71
C VAL A 91 15.14 2.75 -6.20
N LYS A 92 13.88 2.31 -6.33
CA LYS A 92 12.73 3.09 -6.80
C LYS A 92 11.73 3.30 -5.66
N GLY A 93 12.20 3.84 -4.54
CA GLY A 93 11.41 4.09 -3.32
C GLY A 93 10.33 5.17 -3.49
N ALA A 94 9.61 5.51 -2.43
CA ALA A 94 8.44 6.39 -2.48
C ALA A 94 8.74 7.84 -2.92
N ASP A 95 9.96 8.32 -2.67
CA ASP A 95 10.38 9.70 -3.00
C ASP A 95 11.11 9.80 -4.35
N VAL A 96 11.31 8.69 -5.06
CA VAL A 96 11.92 8.69 -6.40
C VAL A 96 10.83 8.89 -7.45
N GLU A 97 10.82 9.99 -8.20
CA GLU A 97 9.81 10.17 -9.26
C GLU A 97 9.91 9.08 -10.34
N GLY A 98 8.79 8.47 -10.71
CA GLY A 98 8.69 7.52 -11.82
C GLY A 98 7.72 7.97 -12.90
N GLY A 99 7.58 7.15 -13.94
CA GLY A 99 6.60 7.39 -15.01
C GLY A 99 5.17 7.25 -14.51
N VAL A 100 4.76 6.02 -14.22
CA VAL A 100 3.49 5.68 -13.58
C VAL A 100 3.78 5.23 -12.15
N GLY A 101 3.53 6.13 -11.20
CA GLY A 101 3.89 5.97 -9.80
C GLY A 101 5.31 6.44 -9.45
N PRO A 102 5.63 6.49 -8.15
CA PRO A 102 4.90 5.79 -7.08
C PRO A 102 3.60 6.51 -6.69
N PHE A 103 2.51 5.77 -6.59
CA PHE A 103 1.21 6.26 -6.10
C PHE A 103 0.59 5.25 -5.14
N GLY A 104 -0.11 5.74 -4.11
CA GLY A 104 -0.64 4.87 -3.08
C GLY A 104 -1.02 5.61 -1.81
N LEU A 105 -0.71 5.00 -0.66
CA LEU A 105 -1.01 5.51 0.67
C LEU A 105 0.27 5.89 1.42
N TRP A 106 0.22 7.00 2.15
CA TRP A 106 1.08 7.24 3.30
C TRP A 106 0.28 6.93 4.56
N VAL A 107 0.70 5.90 5.27
CA VAL A 107 0.08 5.44 6.52
C VAL A 107 0.97 5.76 7.70
N LEU A 108 0.37 5.93 8.88
CA LEU A 108 1.09 6.29 10.10
C LEU A 108 2.01 7.50 9.85
N ALA A 109 1.46 8.53 9.21
CA ALA A 109 2.19 9.74 8.87
C ALA A 109 2.09 10.78 10.00
N SER A 110 3.13 11.57 10.24
CA SER A 110 3.08 12.73 11.13
C SER A 110 2.45 13.92 10.42
N ALA A 111 1.97 14.90 11.19
CA ALA A 111 1.25 16.06 10.66
C ALA A 111 2.03 16.87 9.60
N LYS A 112 3.36 16.94 9.69
CA LYS A 112 4.21 17.60 8.68
C LYS A 112 4.98 16.61 7.81
N LEU A 113 4.56 15.34 7.80
CA LEU A 113 5.12 14.26 6.99
C LEU A 113 6.61 13.97 7.25
N GLU A 114 7.13 14.34 8.42
CA GLU A 114 8.49 13.99 8.85
C GLU A 114 8.65 12.48 9.07
N GLU A 115 7.57 11.82 9.50
CA GLU A 115 7.47 10.36 9.53
C GLU A 115 6.31 9.92 8.64
N LYS A 116 6.52 8.89 7.83
CA LYS A 116 5.47 8.24 7.04
C LYS A 116 5.91 6.85 6.58
N THR A 117 4.98 5.92 6.48
CA THR A 117 5.20 4.62 5.82
C THR A 117 4.45 4.63 4.49
N ALA A 118 5.16 4.43 3.38
CA ALA A 118 4.54 4.48 2.06
C ALA A 118 4.20 3.07 1.57
N VAL A 119 2.93 2.85 1.22
CA VAL A 119 2.45 1.63 0.56
C VAL A 119 1.95 2.02 -0.81
N PHE A 120 2.61 1.57 -1.87
CA PHE A 120 2.38 2.14 -3.20
C PHE A 120 2.55 1.14 -4.33
N PHE A 121 2.07 1.54 -5.50
CA PHE A 121 2.32 0.85 -6.76
C PHE A 121 3.24 1.67 -7.67
N ARG A 122 3.97 0.94 -8.53
CA ARG A 122 4.60 1.44 -9.74
C ARG A 122 4.24 0.54 -10.91
N VAL A 123 4.12 1.12 -12.09
CA VAL A 123 3.86 0.38 -13.32
C VAL A 123 4.98 0.60 -14.31
N PHE A 124 5.49 -0.50 -14.85
CA PHE A 124 6.57 -0.55 -15.83
C PHE A 124 6.08 -1.16 -17.13
N LYS A 125 6.72 -0.80 -18.24
CA LYS A 125 6.66 -1.60 -19.47
C LYS A 125 7.45 -2.90 -19.22
N ALA A 126 7.02 -3.99 -19.85
CA ALA A 126 7.72 -5.26 -19.77
C ALA A 126 9.22 -5.09 -20.11
N ALA A 127 10.08 -5.78 -19.36
CA ALA A 127 11.51 -5.77 -19.64
C ALA A 127 11.77 -6.45 -21.00
N ARG A 128 12.79 -5.99 -21.73
CA ARG A 128 13.09 -6.50 -23.08
C ARG A 128 13.41 -8.00 -23.13
N ASN A 129 13.91 -8.56 -22.03
CA ASN A 129 14.22 -9.98 -21.90
C ASN A 129 13.00 -10.84 -21.48
N ILE A 130 11.86 -10.22 -21.17
CA ILE A 130 10.61 -10.92 -20.89
C ILE A 130 9.83 -11.02 -22.19
N ASN A 131 9.48 -12.24 -22.60
CA ASN A 131 8.63 -12.49 -23.78
C ASN A 131 7.15 -12.19 -23.47
N SER A 132 6.86 -10.94 -23.10
CA SER A 132 5.52 -10.45 -22.79
C SER A 132 5.44 -8.97 -23.12
N THR A 133 4.30 -8.54 -23.66
CA THR A 133 3.97 -7.12 -23.84
C THR A 133 3.17 -6.56 -22.67
N LYS A 134 2.83 -7.39 -21.67
CA LYS A 134 2.01 -6.98 -20.53
C LYS A 134 2.79 -6.05 -19.59
N PRO A 135 2.21 -4.93 -19.15
CA PRO A 135 2.82 -4.09 -18.14
C PRO A 135 3.11 -4.87 -16.86
N VAL A 136 4.21 -4.50 -16.18
CA VAL A 136 4.61 -5.09 -14.90
C VAL A 136 4.23 -4.15 -13.78
N VAL A 137 3.49 -4.65 -12.79
CA VAL A 137 3.08 -3.89 -11.61
C VAL A 137 3.94 -4.31 -10.43
N LEU A 138 4.55 -3.33 -9.76
CA LEU A 138 5.27 -3.50 -8.52
C LEU A 138 4.43 -2.93 -7.38
N MET A 139 4.26 -3.70 -6.30
CA MET A 139 3.76 -3.21 -5.02
C MET A 139 4.91 -3.08 -4.03
N CYS A 140 4.96 -1.96 -3.33
CA CYS A 140 6.00 -1.61 -2.37
C CYS A 140 5.40 -1.28 -1.01
N SER A 141 6.12 -1.65 0.05
CA SER A 141 6.02 -1.07 1.40
C SER A 141 7.39 -0.49 1.73
N ASP A 142 7.45 0.83 1.82
CA ASP A 142 8.66 1.62 2.06
C ASP A 142 8.56 2.32 3.43
N PRO A 143 9.22 1.75 4.46
CA PRO A 143 9.26 2.33 5.79
C PRO A 143 10.53 3.18 6.02
N THR A 144 11.29 3.56 4.98
CA THR A 144 12.58 4.26 5.14
C THR A 144 12.45 5.55 5.96
N THR A 145 11.34 6.27 5.79
CA THR A 145 10.96 7.48 6.55
C THR A 145 9.90 7.22 7.62
N SER A 146 9.69 5.97 8.04
CA SER A 146 8.62 5.62 9.02
C SER A 146 8.88 6.05 10.46
N SER A 147 10.12 6.45 10.79
CA SER A 147 10.50 6.83 12.14
C SER A 147 11.76 7.70 12.15
N LEU A 148 11.77 8.69 13.03
CA LEU A 148 12.93 9.53 13.34
C LEU A 148 13.98 8.80 14.17
N ASN A 149 13.68 7.64 14.74
CA ASN A 149 14.69 6.83 15.42
C ASN A 149 15.67 6.23 14.40
N PRO A 150 16.97 6.59 14.44
CA PRO A 150 17.96 6.11 13.47
C PRO A 150 18.37 4.65 13.72
N ASN A 151 18.10 4.10 14.90
CA ASN A 151 18.53 2.74 15.30
C ASN A 151 17.54 1.65 14.87
N LEU A 152 16.48 2.01 14.14
CA LEU A 152 15.48 1.06 13.68
C LEU A 152 15.88 0.46 12.32
N TYR A 153 15.72 -0.85 12.22
CA TYR A 153 15.78 -1.55 10.95
C TYR A 153 14.52 -1.23 10.11
N LYS A 154 14.72 -0.56 8.97
CA LYS A 154 13.65 -0.03 8.10
C LYS A 154 13.82 -0.51 6.64
N PRO A 155 13.83 -1.84 6.38
CA PRO A 155 13.97 -2.35 5.01
C PRO A 155 12.72 -2.09 4.19
N THR A 156 12.88 -1.88 2.89
CA THR A 156 11.76 -1.92 1.96
C THR A 156 11.35 -3.37 1.70
N PHE A 157 10.06 -3.60 1.50
CA PHE A 157 9.50 -4.88 1.08
C PHE A 157 8.66 -4.69 -0.17
N ALA A 158 8.62 -5.68 -1.05
CA ALA A 158 7.89 -5.57 -2.29
C ALA A 158 7.53 -6.92 -2.89
N GLY A 159 6.59 -6.90 -3.82
CA GLY A 159 6.26 -8.03 -4.69
C GLY A 159 5.68 -7.53 -6.00
N PHE A 160 5.92 -8.29 -7.07
CA PHE A 160 5.21 -8.07 -8.32
C PHE A 160 3.74 -8.49 -8.17
N VAL A 161 2.84 -7.76 -8.82
CA VAL A 161 1.39 -7.99 -8.75
C VAL A 161 0.94 -8.58 -10.07
N ASP A 162 0.52 -9.84 -10.05
CA ASP A 162 -0.01 -10.55 -11.22
C ASP A 162 -1.45 -10.10 -11.53
N THR A 163 -1.60 -8.89 -12.07
CA THR A 163 -2.89 -8.29 -12.39
C THR A 163 -2.89 -7.65 -13.78
N ASP A 164 -4.03 -7.66 -14.44
CA ASP A 164 -4.20 -6.96 -15.71
C ASP A 164 -4.50 -5.47 -15.47
N ILE A 165 -3.44 -4.67 -15.49
CA ILE A 165 -3.53 -3.21 -15.37
C ILE A 165 -3.88 -2.53 -16.71
N ALA A 166 -4.08 -3.26 -17.81
CA ALA A 166 -4.38 -2.66 -19.12
C ALA A 166 -5.70 -1.85 -19.10
N LYS A 167 -6.64 -2.20 -18.21
CA LYS A 167 -7.88 -1.44 -17.96
C LYS A 167 -7.69 -0.27 -16.99
N GLY A 168 -6.46 -0.01 -16.55
CA GLY A 168 -6.08 1.10 -15.68
C GLY A 168 -6.44 0.91 -14.20
N LYS A 169 -7.06 -0.19 -13.78
CA LYS A 169 -7.58 -0.33 -12.40
C LYS A 169 -6.70 -1.17 -11.50
N ILE A 170 -6.44 -0.69 -10.29
CA ILE A 170 -5.76 -1.46 -9.24
C ILE A 170 -6.27 -1.11 -7.85
N SER A 171 -6.48 -2.14 -7.03
CA SER A 171 -6.93 -1.99 -5.65
C SER A 171 -5.80 -2.21 -4.65
N LEU A 172 -5.86 -1.49 -3.52
CA LEU A 172 -5.05 -1.71 -2.34
C LEU A 172 -5.96 -1.73 -1.12
N ARG A 173 -5.78 -2.72 -0.25
CA ARG A 173 -6.30 -2.70 1.13
C ARG A 173 -5.14 -2.64 2.10
N SER A 174 -5.19 -1.77 3.10
CA SER A 174 -4.19 -1.68 4.16
C SER A 174 -4.85 -1.70 5.53
N LEU A 175 -4.53 -2.72 6.33
CA LEU A 175 -4.86 -2.80 7.75
C LEU A 175 -3.75 -2.12 8.54
N ILE A 176 -4.09 -1.09 9.29
CA ILE A 176 -3.18 -0.30 10.10
C ILE A 176 -3.52 -0.58 11.56
N ASP A 177 -2.57 -1.12 12.33
CA ASP A 177 -2.70 -1.28 13.77
C ASP A 177 -1.39 -0.90 14.47
N ARG A 178 -1.26 0.40 14.75
CA ARG A 178 -0.17 1.05 15.46
C ARG A 178 1.22 0.78 14.86
N SER A 179 1.81 -0.36 15.19
CA SER A 179 3.17 -0.74 14.76
C SER A 179 3.18 -1.81 13.66
N VAL A 180 2.01 -2.18 13.15
CA VAL A 180 1.84 -3.18 12.10
C VAL A 180 1.02 -2.56 10.98
N VAL A 181 1.47 -2.78 9.74
CA VAL A 181 0.72 -2.48 8.52
C VAL A 181 0.67 -3.74 7.67
N GLU A 182 -0.53 -4.25 7.39
CA GLU A 182 -0.75 -5.37 6.47
C GLU A 182 -1.43 -4.88 5.20
N SER A 183 -0.76 -5.01 4.06
CA SER A 183 -1.20 -4.46 2.79
C SER A 183 -1.45 -5.55 1.76
N PHE A 184 -2.57 -5.43 1.03
CA PHE A 184 -3.09 -6.43 0.09
C PHE A 184 -3.35 -5.76 -1.26
N GLY A 185 -2.46 -6.03 -2.22
CA GLY A 185 -2.57 -5.54 -3.59
C GLY A 185 -3.46 -6.45 -4.45
N ALA A 186 -4.26 -5.83 -5.32
CA ALA A 186 -5.10 -6.50 -6.32
C ALA A 186 -5.96 -7.66 -5.75
N GLY A 187 -6.63 -7.41 -4.62
CA GLY A 187 -7.49 -8.40 -3.97
C GLY A 187 -6.73 -9.52 -3.24
N GLY A 188 -5.48 -9.28 -2.84
CA GLY A 188 -4.69 -10.25 -2.07
C GLY A 188 -3.73 -11.10 -2.90
N ARG A 189 -3.48 -10.73 -4.16
CA ARG A 189 -2.46 -11.36 -5.01
C ARG A 189 -1.05 -11.13 -4.47
N THR A 190 -0.83 -9.94 -3.94
CA THR A 190 0.42 -9.57 -3.30
C THR A 190 0.12 -9.06 -1.90
N CYS A 191 0.73 -9.68 -0.89
CA CYS A 191 0.52 -9.33 0.50
C CYS A 191 1.84 -8.92 1.13
N ILE A 192 1.89 -7.76 1.78
CA ILE A 192 3.08 -7.26 2.45
C ILE A 192 2.71 -6.88 3.89
N LEU A 193 3.39 -7.49 4.86
CA LEU A 193 3.30 -7.10 6.26
C LEU A 193 4.57 -6.34 6.63
N SER A 194 4.41 -5.18 7.28
CA SER A 194 5.53 -4.35 7.73
C SER A 194 5.34 -3.96 9.18
N ARG A 195 6.48 -3.86 9.89
CA ARG A 195 6.54 -3.35 11.25
C ARG A 195 7.19 -1.98 11.24
N VAL A 196 6.54 -1.00 11.86
CA VAL A 196 7.02 0.38 11.92
C VAL A 196 6.84 0.95 13.32
N TYR A 197 7.71 1.88 13.71
CA TYR A 197 7.75 2.43 15.06
C TYR A 197 7.96 3.94 15.01
N PRO A 198 6.97 4.72 14.51
CA PRO A 198 7.04 6.17 14.50
C PRO A 198 7.16 6.73 15.92
N THR A 199 7.77 7.90 16.04
CA THR A 199 7.92 8.65 17.29
C THR A 199 6.94 9.81 17.40
N LEU A 200 6.48 10.34 16.27
CA LEU A 200 5.51 11.44 16.13
C LEU A 200 4.13 10.94 15.74
N ALA A 201 4.06 10.02 14.77
CA ALA A 201 2.80 9.51 14.19
C ALA A 201 2.10 8.47 15.08
N LEU A 202 1.81 8.85 16.33
CA LEU A 202 1.25 7.98 17.37
C LEU A 202 -0.18 8.36 17.71
N GLY A 203 -1.06 7.35 17.81
CA GLY A 203 -2.42 7.53 18.29
C GLY A 203 -3.22 8.52 17.43
N LYS A 204 -3.59 9.67 18.01
CA LYS A 204 -4.34 10.73 17.33
C LYS A 204 -3.48 11.60 16.42
N ASN A 205 -2.15 11.53 16.54
CA ASN A 205 -1.21 12.29 15.71
C ASN A 205 -0.77 11.51 14.47
N ALA A 206 -1.33 10.31 14.26
CA ALA A 206 -1.15 9.57 13.03
C ALA A 206 -2.15 10.09 11.98
N HIS A 207 -1.66 10.30 10.77
CA HIS A 207 -2.43 10.75 9.62
C HIS A 207 -2.38 9.69 8.51
N LEU A 208 -3.37 9.77 7.62
CA LEU A 208 -3.51 8.92 6.44
C LEU A 208 -3.61 9.83 5.22
N HIS A 209 -2.78 9.57 4.20
CA HIS A 209 -2.83 10.31 2.95
C HIS A 209 -2.89 9.36 1.76
N VAL A 210 -3.55 9.80 0.71
CA VAL A 210 -3.35 9.28 -0.65
C VAL A 210 -2.32 10.17 -1.34
N PHE A 211 -1.35 9.61 -2.04
CA PHE A 211 -0.30 10.39 -2.71
C PHE A 211 -0.02 9.90 -4.12
N ASN A 212 0.55 10.78 -4.94
CA ASN A 212 1.11 10.46 -6.24
C ASN A 212 2.41 11.24 -6.47
N ASN A 213 3.54 10.55 -6.45
CA ASN A 213 4.85 11.09 -6.82
C ASN A 213 5.29 10.64 -8.22
N GLY A 214 4.38 10.10 -9.04
CA GLY A 214 4.63 9.78 -10.45
C GLY A 214 4.32 10.95 -11.38
N LYS A 215 4.83 10.86 -12.62
CA LYS A 215 4.58 11.88 -13.66
C LYS A 215 3.14 11.90 -14.18
N VAL A 216 2.48 10.74 -14.19
CA VAL A 216 1.10 10.57 -14.64
C VAL A 216 0.15 10.81 -13.47
N ASP A 217 -0.87 11.64 -13.68
CA ASP A 217 -1.94 11.86 -12.69
C ASP A 217 -2.70 10.56 -12.42
N ILE A 218 -3.12 10.37 -11.16
CA ILE A 218 -3.81 9.16 -10.73
C ILE A 218 -5.19 9.53 -10.23
N LYS A 219 -6.21 8.79 -10.67
CA LYS A 219 -7.57 8.95 -10.17
C LYS A 219 -7.83 7.95 -9.05
N VAL A 220 -8.36 8.43 -7.93
CA VAL A 220 -8.95 7.63 -6.86
C VAL A 220 -10.41 7.45 -7.20
N SER A 221 -10.74 6.30 -7.80
CA SER A 221 -12.14 5.96 -8.13
C SER A 221 -12.99 5.86 -6.87
N GLN A 222 -12.48 5.15 -5.87
CA GLN A 222 -13.08 5.03 -4.56
C GLN A 222 -12.00 4.79 -3.50
N LEU A 223 -12.12 5.49 -2.39
CA LEU A 223 -11.45 5.15 -1.14
C LEU A 223 -12.53 5.05 -0.06
N THR A 224 -12.42 4.03 0.79
CA THR A 224 -13.22 3.89 2.00
C THR A 224 -12.30 3.51 3.15
N ALA A 225 -12.40 4.25 4.25
CA ALA A 225 -11.59 4.04 5.44
C ALA A 225 -12.50 3.91 6.66
N TRP A 226 -12.25 2.88 7.47
CA TRP A 226 -12.96 2.62 8.71
C TRP A 226 -11.99 2.72 9.88
N GLU A 227 -12.35 3.49 10.91
CA GLU A 227 -11.71 3.33 12.21
C GLU A 227 -12.05 1.93 12.76
N MET A 228 -11.03 1.19 13.19
CA MET A 228 -11.20 -0.17 13.67
C MET A 228 -11.32 -0.18 15.19
N LYS A 229 -12.39 -0.79 15.71
CA LYS A 229 -12.54 -1.02 17.16
C LYS A 229 -11.51 -2.01 17.64
N LYS A 230 -11.17 -1.93 18.93
CA LYS A 230 -10.38 -2.98 19.58
C LYS A 230 -11.21 -4.27 19.65
N PRO A 231 -10.59 -5.45 19.47
CA PRO A 231 -11.26 -6.71 19.74
C PRO A 231 -11.62 -6.82 21.23
N ALA A 232 -12.64 -7.63 21.55
CA ALA A 232 -13.07 -7.86 22.92
C ALA A 232 -12.00 -8.56 23.77
N LEU A 233 -11.20 -9.42 23.14
CA LEU A 233 -10.06 -10.11 23.74
C LEU A 233 -8.83 -9.86 22.86
N MET A 234 -7.73 -9.45 23.49
CA MET A 234 -6.41 -9.41 22.85
C MET A 234 -5.71 -10.75 23.10
N ASN A 235 -5.07 -11.32 22.09
CA ASN A 235 -4.22 -12.48 22.32
C ASN A 235 -3.04 -12.07 23.22
N GLY A 236 -2.97 -12.63 24.44
CA GLY A 236 -1.87 -12.39 25.39
C GLY A 236 -2.15 -11.38 26.51
N ALA A 237 -3.40 -11.25 26.96
CA ALA A 237 -3.69 -10.79 28.32
C ALA A 237 -3.40 -11.90 29.34
#